data_AF-A0A4V0X5D4-F1
#
_entry.id   AF-A0A4V0X5D4-F1
#
_cell.length_a   1.000
_cell.length_b   1.000
_cell.length_c   1.000
_cell.angle_alpha   90.00
_cell.angle_beta   90.00
_cell.angle_gamma   90.00
#
_symmetry.space_group_name_H-M   'P 1'
#
loop_
_entity.id
_entity.type
_entity.pdbx_description
1 polymer ?
#
loop_
_entity_poly.entity_id
_entity_poly.type
_entity_poly.pdbx_seq_one_letter_code
_entity_poly.pdbx_strand_id
1 'polypeptide(L)'
;MLRIYLIGWVILFSAIILNVVIQRFGIMGWYEFLNKLQAIGKVTFTTMFLVDYLWLFVGYPLCLGFSYYLGEKLYDLLISVK
;
A
#
# COMPACT_ATOMS: atom_id res chain seq x y z
N MET A 1 -14.48 11.84 -13.68
CA MET A 1 -14.40 10.36 -13.68
C MET A 1 -13.04 9.85 -14.13
N LEU A 2 -12.48 10.30 -15.26
CA LEU A 2 -11.13 9.91 -15.72
C LEU A 2 -10.03 10.16 -14.66
N ARG A 3 -10.09 11.29 -13.94
CA ARG A 3 -9.20 11.60 -12.80
C ARG A 3 -9.11 10.47 -11.78
N ILE A 4 -10.26 10.08 -11.23
CA ILE A 4 -10.36 9.05 -10.19
C ILE A 4 -9.88 7.70 -10.74
N TYR A 5 -10.21 7.38 -11.99
CA TYR A 5 -9.77 6.14 -12.63
C TYR A 5 -8.24 6.06 -12.78
N LEU A 6 -7.59 7.15 -13.23
CA LEU A 6 -6.14 7.23 -13.34
C LEU A 6 -5.44 7.12 -11.97
N ILE A 7 -5.95 7.83 -10.97
CA ILE A 7 -5.42 7.77 -9.60
C ILE A 7 -5.54 6.35 -9.05
N GLY A 8 -6.68 5.68 -9.29
CA GLY A 8 -6.88 4.28 -8.91
C GLY A 8 -5.80 3.36 -9.48
N TRP A 9 -5.43 3.54 -10.75
CA TRP A 9 -4.32 2.80 -11.36
C TRP A 9 -2.97 3.10 -10.70
N VAL A 10 -2.66 4.37 -10.41
CA VAL A 10 -1.41 4.75 -9.75
C VAL A 10 -1.32 4.11 -8.36
N ILE A 11 -2.40 4.13 -7.58
CA ILE A 11 -2.48 3.48 -6.28
C ILE A 11 -2.31 1.97 -6.41
N LEU A 12 -2.97 1.34 -7.40
CA LEU A 12 -2.88 -0.11 -7.64
C LEU A 12 -1.43 -0.54 -7.94
N PHE A 13 -0.77 0.11 -8.89
CA PHE A 13 0.63 -0.21 -9.23
C PHE A 13 1.56 0.02 -8.04
N SER A 14 1.36 1.12 -7.32
CA SER A 14 2.15 1.43 -6.12
C SER A 14 1.95 0.36 -5.03
N ALA A 15 0.71 -0.08 -4.79
CA ALA A 15 0.41 -1.14 -3.84
C ALA A 15 1.09 -2.47 -4.19
N ILE A 16 1.13 -2.85 -5.48
CA ILE A 16 1.84 -4.05 -5.94
C ILE A 16 3.34 -3.92 -5.67
N ILE A 17 3.93 -2.78 -6.04
CA ILE A 17 5.37 -2.51 -5.82
C ILE A 17 5.69 -2.56 -4.31
N LEU A 18 4.91 -1.87 -3.47
CA LEU A 18 5.12 -1.84 -2.03
C LEU A 18 5.06 -3.24 -1.41
N ASN A 19 4.12 -4.09 -1.84
CA ASN A 19 4.04 -5.48 -1.38
C ASN A 19 5.28 -6.29 -1.78
N VAL A 20 5.79 -6.13 -3.00
CA VAL A 20 7.01 -6.83 -3.44
C VAL A 20 8.24 -6.33 -2.67
N VAL A 21 8.36 -5.01 -2.49
CA VAL A 21 9.48 -4.39 -1.80
C VAL A 21 9.50 -4.82 -0.34
N ILE A 22 8.38 -4.74 0.37
CA ILE A 22 8.34 -5.04 1.80
C ILE A 22 8.62 -6.51 2.11
N GLN A 23 8.15 -7.42 1.25
CA GLN A 23 8.45 -8.85 1.36
C GLN A 23 9.96 -9.14 1.27
N ARG A 24 10.72 -8.37 0.46
CA ARG A 24 12.19 -8.52 0.38
C ARG A 24 12.90 -8.09 1.67
N PHE A 25 12.29 -7.21 2.45
CA PHE A 25 12.80 -6.79 3.76
C PHE A 25 12.37 -7.72 4.90
N GLY A 26 11.58 -8.77 4.61
CA GLY A 26 11.05 -9.68 5.62
C GLY A 26 10.04 -9.03 6.58
N ILE A 27 9.50 -7.86 6.21
CA ILE A 27 8.47 -7.16 6.97
C ILE A 27 7.10 -7.61 6.46
N MET A 28 6.17 -7.81 7.38
CA MET A 28 4.84 -8.33 7.07
C MET A 28 4.02 -7.35 6.23
N GLY A 29 3.63 -7.78 5.02
CA GLY A 29 2.68 -7.07 4.17
C GLY A 29 1.22 -7.38 4.51
N TRP A 30 0.28 -6.60 3.98
CA TRP A 30 -1.16 -6.80 4.22
C TRP A 30 -1.66 -8.18 3.79
N TYR A 31 -1.13 -8.72 2.69
CA TYR A 31 -1.52 -10.06 2.21
C TYR A 31 -1.11 -11.15 3.21
N GLU A 32 0.11 -11.11 3.73
CA GLU A 32 0.59 -12.06 4.72
C GLU A 32 -0.17 -11.92 6.05
N PHE A 33 -0.38 -10.68 6.49
CA PHE A 33 -1.14 -10.39 7.70
C PHE A 33 -2.55 -10.97 7.64
N LEU A 34 -3.29 -10.74 6.54
CA LEU A 34 -4.65 -11.25 6.37
C LEU A 34 -4.69 -12.79 6.32
N ASN A 35 -3.72 -13.41 5.64
CA ASN A 35 -3.62 -14.87 5.60
C ASN A 35 -3.35 -15.46 6.99
N LYS A 36 -2.44 -14.87 7.78
CA LYS A 36 -2.18 -15.30 9.16
C LYS A 36 -3.40 -15.06 10.05
N LEU A 37 -4.04 -13.91 9.91
CA LEU A 37 -5.25 -13.59 10.65
C LEU A 37 -6.38 -14.59 10.37
N GLN A 38 -6.52 -15.05 9.13
CA GLN A 38 -7.49 -16.09 8.77
C GLN A 38 -7.09 -17.47 9.31
N ALA A 39 -5.80 -17.81 9.34
CA ALA A 39 -5.31 -19.13 9.73
C ALA A 39 -5.24 -19.35 11.25
N ILE A 40 -4.72 -18.37 12.00
CA ILE A 40 -4.44 -18.47 13.44
C ILE A 40 -5.14 -17.40 14.28
N GLY A 41 -5.98 -16.57 13.65
CA GLY A 41 -6.81 -15.58 14.35
C GLY A 41 -5.98 -14.58 15.13
N LYS A 42 -6.43 -14.29 16.37
CA LYS A 42 -5.81 -13.30 17.25
C LYS A 42 -4.36 -13.64 17.64
N VAL A 43 -3.93 -14.89 17.51
CA VAL A 43 -2.54 -15.30 17.76
C VAL A 43 -1.58 -14.61 16.78
N THR A 44 -2.06 -14.19 15.60
CA THR A 44 -1.27 -13.39 14.64
C THR A 44 -0.60 -12.19 15.31
N PHE A 45 -1.33 -11.46 16.15
CA PHE A 45 -0.83 -10.25 16.81
C PHE A 45 0.31 -10.55 17.78
N THR A 46 0.40 -11.75 18.36
CA THR A 46 1.53 -12.11 19.24
C THR A 46 2.79 -12.51 18.47
N THR A 47 2.66 -12.75 17.16
CA THR A 47 3.77 -13.13 16.26
C THR A 47 4.35 -11.95 15.47
N MET A 48 3.72 -10.78 15.54
CA MET A 48 4.13 -9.59 14.80
C MET A 48 5.22 -8.82 15.55
N PHE A 49 6.20 -8.32 14.80
CA PHE A 49 7.20 -7.40 15.32
C PHE A 49 6.65 -5.96 15.31
N LEU A 50 7.25 -5.07 16.12
CA LEU A 50 6.88 -3.65 16.16
C LEU A 50 6.96 -3.01 14.76
N VAL A 51 7.94 -3.41 13.94
CA VAL A 51 8.10 -2.92 12.57
C VAL A 51 6.91 -3.30 11.67
N ASP A 52 6.28 -4.46 11.88
CA ASP A 52 5.11 -4.90 11.12
C ASP A 52 3.91 -4.01 11.42
N TYR A 53 3.71 -3.66 12.70
CA TYR A 53 2.66 -2.72 13.10
C TYR A 53 2.88 -1.34 12.52
N LEU A 54 4.10 -0.80 12.66
CA LEU A 54 4.45 0.51 12.11
C LEU A 54 4.28 0.52 10.59
N TRP A 55 4.68 -0.55 9.91
CA TRP A 55 4.49 -0.66 8.48
C TRP A 55 3.02 -0.73 8.08
N LEU A 56 2.23 -1.67 8.63
CA LEU A 56 0.85 -1.90 8.19
C LEU A 56 -0.07 -0.71 8.46
N PHE A 57 0.09 -0.06 9.62
CA PHE A 57 -0.85 0.97 10.08
C PHE A 57 -0.35 2.41 9.88
N VAL A 58 0.95 2.62 9.63
CA VAL A 58 1.52 3.95 9.40
C VAL A 58 2.20 4.02 8.04
N GLY A 59 3.22 3.20 7.81
CA GLY A 59 4.03 3.24 6.58
C GLY A 59 3.20 3.00 5.31
N TYR A 60 2.39 1.95 5.29
CA TYR A 60 1.61 1.55 4.13
C TYR A 60 0.51 2.58 3.78
N PRO A 61 -0.33 3.07 4.73
CA PRO A 61 -1.25 4.16 4.45
C PRO A 61 -0.56 5.45 3.97
N LEU A 62 0.60 5.80 4.54
CA LEU A 62 1.38 6.96 4.07
C LEU A 62 1.85 6.77 2.63
N CYS A 63 2.38 5.61 2.26
CA CYS A 63 2.81 5.34 0.90
C CYS A 63 1.64 5.34 -0.10
N LEU A 64 0.47 4.81 0.28
CA LEU A 64 -0.73 4.88 -0.56
C LEU A 64 -1.25 6.32 -0.70
N GLY A 65 -1.25 7.10 0.38
CA GLY A 65 -1.58 8.52 0.34
C GLY A 65 -0.62 9.32 -0.56
N PHE A 66 0.67 9.01 -0.53
CA PHE A 66 1.63 9.58 -1.47
C PHE A 66 1.35 9.16 -2.91
N SER A 67 0.94 7.91 -3.13
CA SER A 67 0.54 7.42 -4.46
C SER A 67 -0.68 8.15 -5.01
N TYR A 68 -1.65 8.49 -4.14
CA TYR A 68 -2.75 9.37 -4.51
C TYR A 68 -2.25 10.75 -4.97
N TYR A 69 -1.36 11.38 -4.19
CA TYR A 69 -0.77 12.67 -4.54
C TYR A 69 0.00 12.62 -5.88
N LEU A 70 0.75 11.54 -6.14
CA LEU A 70 1.39 11.33 -7.44
C LEU A 70 0.37 11.17 -8.57
N GLY A 71 -0.72 10.44 -8.33
CA GLY A 71 -1.81 10.28 -9.29
C GLY A 71 -2.49 11.61 -9.65
N GLU A 72 -2.69 12.48 -8.65
CA GLU A 72 -3.17 13.85 -8.85
C GLU A 72 -2.24 14.65 -9.77
N LYS A 73 -0.93 14.66 -9.45
CA LYS A 73 0.07 15.38 -10.25
C LYS A 73 0.18 14.84 -11.66
N LEU A 74 0.08 13.53 -11.84
CA LEU A 74 0.08 12.90 -13.15
C LEU A 74 -1.14 13.32 -13.97
N TYR A 75 -2.32 13.37 -13.36
CA TYR A 75 -3.54 13.81 -14.02
C TYR A 75 -3.47 15.28 -14.44
N ASP A 76 -3.02 16.16 -13.54
CA ASP A 76 -2.84 17.58 -13.84
C ASP A 76 -1.84 17.79 -14.99
N LEU A 77 -0.73 17.06 -15.00
CA LEU A 77 0.25 17.11 -16.08
C LEU A 77 -0.36 16.69 -17.42
N LEU A 78 -1.11 15.59 -17.45
CA LEU A 78 -1.73 15.09 -18.68
C LEU A 78 -2.79 16.05 -19.26
N ILE A 79 -3.49 16.79 -18.39
CA ILE A 79 -4.47 17.80 -18.83
C ILE A 79 -3.80 19.13 -19.20
N SER A 80 -2.77 19.56 -18.47
CA SER A 80 -2.05 20.79 -18.77
C SER A 80 -1.26 20.72 -20.07
N VAL A 81 -0.95 19.52 -20.56
CA VAL A 81 -0.30 19.29 -21.86
C VAL A 81 -1.30 19.35 -23.02
N LYS A 82 -2.61 19.45 -22.73
CA LYS A 82 -3.68 19.65 -23.71
C LYS A 82 -4.04 21.12 -23.87
#